data_AF-A0A9D8JB32-F1
#
_entry.id   AF-A0A9D8JB32-F1
#
_cell.length_a   1.000
_cell.length_b   1.000
_cell.length_c   1.000
_cell.angle_alpha   90.00
_cell.angle_beta   90.00
_cell.angle_gamma   90.00
#
_symmetry.space_group_name_H-M   'P 1'
#
loop_
_entity.id
_entity.type
_entity.pdbx_description
1 polymer ?
#
loop_
_entity_poly.entity_id
_entity_poly.type
_entity_poly.pdbx_seq_one_letter_code
_entity_poly.pdbx_strand_id
1 'polypeptide(L)'
;MTSILIAALIFLDLGLMVAVYTLSRRRETHLELVAELTEERRLLADLRNTVQEELEAAQAKARSTLDKAVKLATEAEQEVKSGAHTIAKEMEQVVSDLTERFADPLKELSRKQTYLESMLRRVEDQKTSLQNLLARGEKICRLLDSRVPLEDVIAEIEDKKYADARLLLARGRSPAAVATELGMSETEVRLVAGLTGSVATA
;
A
#
# COMPACT_ATOMS: atom_id res chain seq x y z
N MET A 1 -85.48 64.77 82.32
CA MET A 1 -84.98 63.38 82.40
C MET A 1 -85.27 62.58 81.13
N THR A 2 -86.39 62.79 80.44
CA THR A 2 -86.75 62.11 79.18
C THR A 2 -85.83 62.47 78.00
N SER A 3 -85.36 63.72 77.90
CA SER A 3 -84.47 64.18 76.82
C SER A 3 -83.08 63.54 76.83
N ILE A 4 -82.52 63.27 78.02
CA ILE A 4 -81.22 62.61 78.18
C ILE A 4 -81.32 61.13 77.76
N LEU A 5 -82.45 60.49 78.04
CA LEU A 5 -82.70 59.10 77.70
C LEU A 5 -82.86 58.90 76.18
N ILE A 6 -83.51 59.85 75.50
CA ILE A 6 -83.60 59.87 74.03
C ILE A 6 -82.22 60.10 73.39
N ALA A 7 -81.42 61.04 73.92
CA ALA A 7 -80.08 61.29 73.40
C ALA A 7 -79.17 60.05 73.55
N ALA A 8 -79.23 59.37 74.70
CA ALA A 8 -78.47 58.14 74.92
C ALA A 8 -78.88 57.01 73.95
N LEU A 9 -80.18 56.90 73.63
CA LEU A 9 -80.67 55.91 72.67
C LEU A 9 -80.13 56.18 71.26
N ILE A 10 -80.12 57.45 70.83
CA ILE A 10 -79.60 57.85 69.52
C ILE A 10 -78.10 57.56 69.41
N PHE A 11 -77.32 57.84 70.46
CA PHE A 11 -75.88 57.52 70.46
C PHE A 11 -75.62 56.02 70.45
N LEU A 12 -76.46 55.23 71.12
CA LEU A 12 -76.35 53.77 71.11
C LEU A 12 -76.66 53.21 69.72
N ASP A 13 -77.72 53.68 69.06
CA ASP A 13 -78.06 53.28 67.69
C ASP A 13 -76.97 53.70 66.70
N LEU A 14 -76.40 54.90 66.86
CA LEU A 14 -75.30 55.38 66.02
C LEU A 14 -74.03 54.52 66.23
N GLY A 15 -73.72 54.17 67.48
CA GLY A 15 -72.61 53.29 67.82
C GLY A 15 -72.79 51.88 67.25
N LEU A 16 -74.01 51.35 67.30
CA LEU A 16 -74.38 50.06 66.70
C LEU A 16 -74.26 50.10 65.18
N MET A 17 -74.71 51.19 64.55
CA MET A 17 -74.58 51.39 63.10
C MET A 17 -73.10 51.44 62.66
N VAL A 18 -72.25 52.14 63.40
CA VAL A 18 -70.79 52.19 63.14
C VAL A 18 -70.13 50.83 63.37
N ALA A 19 -70.52 50.10 64.41
CA ALA A 19 -70.02 48.76 64.69
C ALA A 19 -70.42 47.77 63.58
N VAL A 20 -71.68 47.81 63.12
CA VAL A 20 -72.17 46.97 62.02
C VAL A 20 -71.50 47.35 60.70
N TYR A 21 -71.34 48.65 60.42
CA TYR A 21 -70.65 49.12 59.22
C TYR A 21 -69.19 48.68 59.17
N THR A 22 -68.46 48.76 60.29
CA THR A 22 -67.05 48.32 60.34
C THR A 22 -66.90 46.80 60.25
N LEU A 23 -67.83 46.03 60.81
CA LEU A 23 -67.88 44.57 60.64
C LEU A 23 -68.24 44.15 59.21
N SER A 24 -69.20 44.84 58.57
CA SER A 24 -69.54 44.60 57.16
C SER A 24 -68.35 44.88 56.25
N ARG A 25 -67.67 46.02 56.46
CA ARG A 25 -66.52 46.42 55.65
C ARG A 25 -65.33 45.46 55.79
N ARG A 26 -65.04 44.96 57.01
CA ARG A 26 -64.00 43.92 57.19
C ARG A 26 -64.39 42.63 56.49
N ARG A 27 -65.67 42.23 56.57
CA ARG A 27 -66.16 41.03 55.90
C ARG A 27 -66.04 41.14 54.37
N GLU A 28 -66.34 42.30 53.79
CA GLU A 28 -66.16 42.59 52.36
C GLU A 28 -64.69 42.44 51.94
N THR A 29 -63.73 43.02 52.67
CA THR A 29 -62.30 42.88 52.35
C THR A 29 -61.80 41.42 52.44
N HIS A 30 -62.31 40.64 53.39
CA HIS A 30 -61.97 39.22 53.49
C HIS A 30 -62.61 38.40 52.36
N LEU A 31 -63.81 38.77 51.90
CA LEU A 31 -64.46 38.12 50.78
C LEU A 31 -63.75 38.42 49.45
N GLU A 32 -63.28 39.65 49.25
CA GLU A 32 -62.48 40.03 48.07
C GLU A 32 -61.15 39.27 48.02
N LEU A 33 -60.40 39.22 49.13
CA LEU A 33 -59.14 38.46 49.21
C LEU A 33 -59.35 36.94 48.99
N VAL A 34 -60.45 36.37 49.49
CA VAL A 34 -60.79 34.97 49.24
C VAL A 34 -61.17 34.76 47.78
N ALA A 35 -61.86 35.71 47.14
CA ALA A 35 -62.19 35.63 45.73
C ALA A 35 -60.91 35.69 44.85
N GLU A 36 -60.01 36.63 45.12
CA GLU A 36 -58.71 36.74 44.43
C GLU A 36 -57.86 35.48 44.62
N LEU A 37 -57.74 34.95 45.84
CA LEU A 37 -57.02 33.70 46.10
C LEU A 37 -57.67 32.49 45.41
N THR A 38 -58.99 32.51 45.22
CA THR A 38 -59.70 31.45 44.50
C THR A 38 -59.43 31.53 42.99
N GLU A 39 -59.35 32.75 42.45
CA GLU A 39 -58.98 33.00 41.05
C GLU A 39 -57.52 32.64 40.78
N GLU A 40 -56.58 33.05 41.65
CA GLU A 40 -55.17 32.66 41.54
C GLU A 40 -54.98 31.14 41.63
N ARG A 41 -55.69 30.46 42.54
CA ARG A 41 -55.67 29.00 42.62
C ARG A 41 -56.20 28.34 41.36
N ARG A 42 -57.22 28.93 40.71
CA ARG A 42 -57.74 28.45 39.44
C ARG A 42 -56.71 28.61 38.33
N LEU A 43 -56.07 29.78 38.23
CA LEU A 43 -55.01 30.04 37.24
C LEU A 43 -53.81 29.11 37.43
N LEU A 44 -53.40 28.86 38.67
CA LEU A 44 -52.33 27.90 38.97
C LEU A 44 -52.71 26.47 38.61
N ALA A 45 -53.97 26.08 38.81
CA ALA A 45 -54.46 24.77 38.41
C ALA A 45 -54.47 24.64 36.87
N ASP A 46 -54.92 25.66 36.15
CA ASP A 46 -54.93 25.68 34.69
C ASP A 46 -53.49 25.64 34.14
N LEU A 47 -52.57 26.46 34.66
CA LEU A 47 -51.16 26.44 34.27
C LEU A 47 -50.51 25.08 34.55
N ARG A 48 -50.80 24.48 35.72
CA ARG A 48 -50.31 23.14 36.05
C ARG A 48 -50.79 22.10 35.04
N ASN A 49 -52.07 22.15 34.66
CA ASN A 49 -52.63 21.23 33.69
C ASN A 49 -51.97 21.41 32.32
N THR A 50 -51.79 22.65 31.87
CA THR A 50 -51.10 22.95 30.60
C THR A 50 -49.65 22.46 30.62
N VAL A 51 -48.89 22.71 31.69
CA VAL A 51 -47.51 22.23 31.81
C VAL A 51 -47.46 20.70 31.82
N GLN A 52 -48.43 20.05 32.47
CA GLN A 52 -48.50 18.59 32.49
C GLN A 52 -48.81 18.03 31.08
N GLU A 53 -49.76 18.61 30.36
CA GLU A 53 -50.07 18.24 28.98
C GLU A 53 -48.88 18.46 28.04
N GLU A 54 -48.19 19.60 28.14
CA GLU A 54 -46.98 19.87 27.35
C GLU A 54 -45.85 18.91 27.68
N LEU A 55 -45.67 18.56 28.96
CA LEU A 55 -44.67 17.59 29.38
C LEU A 55 -44.96 16.20 28.84
N GLU A 56 -46.21 15.76 28.89
CA GLU A 56 -46.66 14.48 28.33
C GLU A 56 -46.47 14.45 26.80
N ALA A 57 -46.83 15.54 26.11
CA ALA A 57 -46.63 15.68 24.67
C ALA A 57 -45.13 15.68 24.29
N ALA A 58 -44.29 16.39 25.04
CA ALA A 58 -42.85 16.43 24.84
C ALA A 58 -42.23 15.05 25.09
N GLN A 59 -42.65 14.34 26.14
CA GLN A 59 -42.18 12.99 26.45
C GLN A 59 -42.59 11.99 25.35
N ALA A 60 -43.83 12.07 24.85
CA ALA A 60 -44.29 11.24 23.73
C ALA A 60 -43.47 11.50 22.46
N LYS A 61 -43.20 12.77 22.14
CA LYS A 61 -42.36 13.16 21.01
C LYS A 61 -40.93 12.65 21.16
N ALA A 62 -40.33 12.81 22.34
CA ALA A 62 -38.98 12.33 22.64
C ALA A 62 -38.85 10.80 22.50
N ARG A 63 -39.83 10.05 23.02
CA ARG A 63 -39.90 8.59 22.84
C ARG A 63 -40.01 8.22 21.37
N SER A 64 -40.89 8.88 20.61
CA SER A 64 -41.01 8.63 19.17
C SER A 64 -39.71 8.91 18.41
N THR A 65 -39.00 9.98 18.75
CA THR A 65 -37.70 10.29 18.12
C THR A 65 -36.62 9.28 18.51
N LEU A 66 -36.60 8.81 19.75
CA LEU A 66 -35.67 7.77 20.19
C LEU A 66 -35.94 6.45 19.46
N ASP A 67 -37.19 6.03 19.35
CA ASP A 67 -37.56 4.81 18.64
C ASP A 67 -37.14 4.87 17.16
N LYS A 68 -37.31 6.03 16.52
CA LYS A 68 -36.84 6.25 15.14
C LYS A 68 -35.31 6.20 15.05
N ALA A 69 -34.61 6.84 15.97
CA ALA A 69 -33.16 6.84 16.00
C ALA A 69 -32.59 5.43 16.21
N VAL A 70 -33.21 4.62 17.09
CA VAL A 70 -32.83 3.23 17.32
C VAL A 70 -33.05 2.39 16.06
N LYS A 71 -34.20 2.53 15.39
CA LYS A 71 -34.46 1.81 14.13
C LYS A 71 -33.43 2.16 13.05
N LEU A 72 -33.15 3.45 12.84
CA LEU A 72 -32.13 3.89 11.89
C LEU A 72 -30.74 3.36 12.26
N ALA A 73 -30.38 3.34 13.55
CA ALA A 73 -29.12 2.78 14.00
C ALA A 73 -29.02 1.28 13.70
N THR A 74 -30.10 0.51 13.91
CA THR A 74 -30.12 -0.92 13.60
C THR A 74 -30.07 -1.19 12.09
N GLU A 75 -30.77 -0.40 11.28
CA GLU A 75 -30.73 -0.50 9.82
C GLU A 75 -29.33 -0.18 9.29
N ALA A 76 -28.72 0.92 9.77
CA ALA A 76 -27.36 1.29 9.41
C ALA A 76 -26.33 0.22 9.84
N GLU A 77 -26.47 -0.36 11.04
CA GLU A 77 -25.58 -1.44 11.48
C GLU A 77 -25.71 -2.68 10.57
N GLN A 78 -26.93 -3.02 10.17
CA GLN A 78 -27.18 -4.14 9.27
C GLN A 78 -26.64 -3.88 7.87
N GLU A 79 -26.84 -2.68 7.31
CA GLU A 79 -26.29 -2.27 6.02
C GLU A 79 -24.76 -2.26 6.03
N VAL A 80 -24.14 -1.76 7.09
CA VAL A 80 -22.68 -1.77 7.24
C VAL A 80 -22.14 -3.19 7.29
N LYS A 81 -22.76 -4.10 8.07
CA LYS A 81 -22.34 -5.51 8.14
C LYS A 81 -22.51 -6.22 6.79
N SER A 82 -23.65 -6.03 6.13
CA SER A 82 -23.91 -6.61 4.82
C SER A 82 -22.95 -6.06 3.76
N GLY A 83 -22.74 -4.74 3.74
CA GLY A 83 -21.83 -4.07 2.81
C GLY A 83 -20.38 -4.51 3.02
N ALA A 84 -19.91 -4.58 4.26
CA ALA A 84 -18.58 -5.09 4.58
C ALA A 84 -18.38 -6.53 4.11
N HIS A 85 -19.38 -7.40 4.27
CA HIS A 85 -19.32 -8.77 3.80
C HIS A 85 -19.25 -8.86 2.26
N THR A 86 -20.07 -8.08 1.56
CA THR A 86 -20.04 -8.02 0.09
C THR A 86 -18.69 -7.52 -0.42
N ILE A 87 -18.16 -6.44 0.16
CA ILE A 87 -16.85 -5.89 -0.21
C ILE A 87 -15.75 -6.92 0.02
N ALA A 88 -15.76 -7.62 1.17
CA ALA A 88 -14.76 -8.65 1.45
C ALA A 88 -14.79 -9.77 0.41
N LYS A 89 -15.99 -10.23 0.02
CA LYS A 89 -16.19 -11.26 -0.98
C LYS A 89 -15.74 -10.82 -2.38
N GLU A 90 -16.11 -9.62 -2.80
CA GLU A 90 -15.67 -9.07 -4.09
C GLU A 90 -14.15 -8.89 -4.12
N MET A 91 -13.55 -8.44 -3.03
CA MET A 91 -12.11 -8.28 -2.93
C MET A 91 -11.37 -9.62 -3.00
N GLU A 92 -11.88 -10.67 -2.34
CA GLU A 92 -11.36 -12.03 -2.45
C GLU A 92 -11.43 -12.54 -3.89
N GLN A 93 -12.56 -12.31 -4.57
CA GLN A 93 -12.73 -12.69 -5.97
C GLN A 93 -11.76 -11.95 -6.90
N VAL A 94 -11.59 -10.64 -6.73
CA VAL A 94 -10.62 -9.84 -7.51
C VAL A 94 -9.19 -10.34 -7.29
N VAL A 95 -8.80 -10.64 -6.05
CA VAL A 95 -7.47 -11.18 -5.74
C VAL A 95 -7.27 -12.55 -6.39
N SER A 96 -8.28 -13.43 -6.34
CA SER A 96 -8.24 -14.73 -7.00
C SER A 96 -8.08 -14.59 -8.52
N ASP A 97 -8.92 -13.77 -9.15
CA ASP A 97 -8.88 -13.52 -10.59
C ASP A 97 -7.54 -12.93 -11.04
N LEU A 98 -6.98 -11.98 -10.29
CA LEU A 98 -5.66 -11.42 -10.58
C LEU A 98 -4.57 -12.49 -10.44
N THR A 99 -4.64 -13.30 -9.39
CA THR A 99 -3.67 -14.38 -9.16
C THR A 99 -3.67 -15.37 -10.32
N GLU A 100 -4.85 -15.80 -10.78
CA GLU A 100 -4.99 -16.71 -11.92
C GLU A 100 -4.50 -16.05 -13.22
N ARG A 101 -4.90 -14.81 -13.48
CA ARG A 101 -4.49 -14.07 -14.69
C ARG A 101 -2.98 -13.85 -14.77
N PHE A 102 -2.30 -13.66 -13.64
CA PHE A 102 -0.85 -13.42 -13.63
C PHE A 102 -0.01 -14.70 -13.50
N ALA A 103 -0.57 -15.80 -13.00
CA ALA A 103 0.18 -17.04 -12.77
C ALA A 103 0.83 -17.58 -14.06
N ASP A 104 0.08 -17.64 -15.16
CA ASP A 104 0.58 -18.20 -16.41
C ASP A 104 1.52 -17.25 -17.18
N PRO A 105 1.20 -15.94 -17.33
CA PRO A 105 2.14 -14.98 -17.92
C PRO A 105 3.46 -14.89 -17.16
N LEU A 106 3.46 -14.97 -15.83
CA LEU A 106 4.70 -14.99 -15.03
C LEU A 106 5.53 -16.25 -15.31
N LYS A 107 4.89 -17.42 -15.42
CA LYS A 107 5.57 -18.65 -15.83
C LYS A 107 6.15 -18.52 -17.24
N GLU A 108 5.39 -17.99 -18.19
CA GLU A 108 5.86 -17.79 -19.56
C GLU A 108 7.03 -16.80 -19.62
N LEU A 109 6.95 -15.70 -18.86
CA LEU A 109 8.03 -14.72 -18.73
C LEU A 109 9.29 -15.36 -18.17
N SER A 110 9.18 -16.19 -17.12
CA SER A 110 10.33 -16.92 -16.57
C SER A 110 10.97 -17.85 -17.61
N ARG A 111 10.17 -18.56 -18.41
CA ARG A 111 10.67 -19.42 -19.49
C ARG A 111 11.38 -18.62 -20.57
N LYS A 112 10.81 -17.49 -20.99
CA LYS A 112 11.42 -16.58 -21.96
C LYS A 112 12.73 -16.00 -21.43
N GLN A 113 12.79 -15.67 -20.15
CA GLN A 113 14.01 -15.20 -19.50
C GLN A 113 15.11 -16.28 -19.52
N THR A 114 14.83 -17.50 -19.06
CA THR A 114 15.81 -18.61 -19.11
C THR A 114 16.26 -18.89 -20.54
N TYR A 115 15.34 -18.85 -21.51
CA TYR A 115 15.67 -19.04 -22.92
C TYR A 115 16.61 -17.94 -23.44
N LEU A 116 16.30 -16.67 -23.15
CA LEU A 116 17.13 -15.53 -23.54
C LEU A 116 18.52 -15.59 -22.90
N GLU A 117 18.61 -15.96 -21.62
CA GLU A 117 19.90 -16.17 -20.93
C GLU A 117 20.74 -17.25 -21.62
N SER A 118 20.12 -18.37 -22.02
CA SER A 118 20.81 -19.43 -22.75
C SER A 118 21.28 -18.99 -24.14
N MET A 119 20.48 -18.18 -24.83
CA MET A 119 20.86 -17.58 -26.12
C MET A 119 22.02 -16.60 -25.96
N LEU A 120 21.97 -15.74 -24.96
CA LEU A 120 23.02 -14.78 -24.67
C LEU A 120 24.35 -15.50 -24.45
N ARG A 121 24.34 -16.59 -23.69
CA ARG A 121 25.52 -17.41 -23.44
C ARG A 121 26.09 -18.03 -24.73
N ARG A 122 25.22 -18.56 -25.60
CA ARG A 122 25.64 -19.06 -26.92
C ARG A 122 26.25 -17.98 -27.80
N VAL A 123 25.68 -16.78 -27.79
CA VAL A 123 26.22 -15.63 -28.54
C VAL A 123 27.60 -15.24 -28.00
N GLU A 124 27.79 -15.27 -26.68
CA GLU A 124 29.09 -15.03 -26.05
C GLU A 124 30.13 -16.09 -26.46
N ASP A 125 29.76 -17.37 -26.43
CA ASP A 125 30.61 -18.47 -26.87
C ASP A 125 30.96 -18.37 -28.37
N GLN A 126 29.99 -17.99 -29.21
CA GLN A 126 30.24 -17.76 -30.65
C GLN A 126 31.13 -16.55 -30.89
N LYS A 127 30.93 -15.46 -30.15
CA LYS A 127 31.76 -14.26 -30.24
C LYS A 127 33.21 -14.58 -29.89
N THR A 128 33.46 -15.32 -28.81
CA THR A 128 34.83 -15.70 -28.41
C THR A 128 35.48 -16.63 -29.45
N SER A 129 34.73 -17.59 -30.00
CA SER A 129 35.19 -18.43 -31.11
C SER A 129 35.56 -17.61 -32.36
N LEU A 130 34.69 -16.67 -32.75
CA LEU A 130 34.95 -15.77 -33.88
C LEU A 130 36.16 -14.87 -33.63
N GLN A 131 36.33 -14.34 -32.41
CA GLN A 131 37.52 -13.56 -32.04
C GLN A 131 38.80 -14.39 -32.17
N ASN A 132 38.78 -15.66 -31.75
CA ASN A 132 39.92 -16.56 -31.90
C ASN A 132 40.22 -16.86 -33.38
N LEU A 133 39.20 -17.08 -34.20
CA LEU A 133 39.36 -17.28 -35.64
C LEU A 133 39.87 -16.03 -36.34
N LEU A 134 39.36 -14.85 -35.96
CA LEU A 134 39.81 -13.57 -36.49
C LEU A 134 41.29 -13.35 -36.16
N ALA A 135 41.71 -13.58 -34.92
CA ALA A 135 43.10 -13.48 -34.51
C ALA A 135 44.02 -14.44 -35.28
N ARG A 136 43.56 -15.67 -35.56
CA ARG A 136 44.29 -16.62 -36.42
C ARG A 136 44.35 -16.13 -37.87
N GLY A 137 43.25 -15.62 -38.40
CA GLY A 137 43.17 -15.04 -39.74
C GLY A 137 44.11 -13.85 -39.90
N GLU A 138 44.15 -12.94 -38.93
CA GLU A 138 45.09 -11.82 -38.90
C GLU A 138 46.54 -12.29 -38.93
N LYS A 139 46.89 -13.31 -38.14
CA LYS A 139 48.23 -13.93 -38.16
C LYS A 139 48.57 -14.53 -39.53
N ILE A 140 47.63 -15.21 -40.17
CA ILE A 140 47.82 -15.76 -41.53
C ILE A 140 47.97 -14.64 -42.56
N CYS A 141 47.18 -13.57 -42.45
CA CYS A 141 47.31 -12.42 -43.34
C CYS A 141 48.68 -11.74 -43.18
N ARG A 142 49.27 -11.70 -41.97
CA ARG A 142 50.67 -11.25 -41.76
C ARG A 142 51.69 -12.15 -42.45
N LEU A 143 51.47 -13.46 -42.55
CA LEU A 143 52.35 -14.38 -43.30
C LEU A 143 52.37 -14.09 -44.80
N LEU A 144 51.27 -13.53 -45.32
CA LEU A 144 51.10 -13.21 -46.73
C LEU A 144 51.49 -11.76 -47.06
N ASP A 145 51.79 -10.94 -46.04
CA ASP A 145 52.23 -9.55 -46.22
C ASP A 145 53.74 -9.51 -46.49
N SER A 146 54.11 -9.27 -47.74
CA SER A 146 55.50 -9.21 -48.21
C SER A 146 56.32 -8.07 -47.62
N ARG A 147 55.69 -7.20 -46.82
CA ARG A 147 56.34 -6.09 -46.09
C ARG A 147 56.89 -6.51 -44.73
N VAL A 148 56.52 -7.69 -44.22
CA VAL A 148 56.98 -8.22 -42.93
C VAL A 148 57.91 -9.41 -43.19
N PRO A 149 59.12 -9.45 -42.60
CA PRO A 149 60.02 -10.58 -42.77
C PRO A 149 59.41 -11.86 -42.17
N LEU A 150 59.49 -12.97 -42.92
CA LEU A 150 58.90 -14.25 -42.56
C LEU A 150 59.44 -14.80 -41.23
N GLU A 151 60.67 -14.48 -40.84
CA GLU A 151 61.21 -14.93 -39.55
C GLU A 151 60.44 -14.37 -38.35
N ASP A 152 60.03 -13.11 -38.41
CA ASP A 152 59.30 -12.44 -37.34
C ASP A 152 57.87 -12.99 -37.22
N VAL A 153 57.24 -13.29 -38.36
CA VAL A 153 55.89 -13.86 -38.40
C VAL A 153 55.89 -15.33 -37.95
N ILE A 154 56.91 -16.11 -38.32
CA ILE A 154 57.08 -17.47 -37.83
C ILE A 154 57.27 -17.47 -36.31
N ALA A 155 58.11 -16.58 -35.77
CA ALA A 155 58.30 -16.47 -34.32
C ALA A 155 57.02 -16.13 -33.54
N GLU A 156 56.05 -15.40 -34.14
CA GLU A 156 54.76 -15.03 -33.51
C GLU A 156 53.67 -16.12 -33.63
N ILE A 157 53.85 -17.08 -34.55
CA ILE A 157 52.90 -18.15 -34.87
C ILE A 157 53.38 -19.52 -34.37
N GLU A 158 54.69 -19.68 -34.19
CA GLU A 158 55.33 -20.95 -33.83
C GLU A 158 54.98 -21.37 -32.39
N ASP A 159 54.37 -22.55 -32.26
CA ASP A 159 54.11 -23.19 -30.97
C ASP A 159 55.45 -23.50 -30.28
N LYS A 160 55.50 -23.38 -28.94
CA LYS A 160 56.74 -23.55 -28.15
C LYS A 160 57.51 -24.84 -28.49
N LYS A 161 56.80 -25.92 -28.81
CA LYS A 161 57.38 -27.20 -29.23
C LYS A 161 58.18 -27.10 -30.53
N TYR A 162 57.74 -26.33 -31.51
CA TYR A 162 58.41 -26.16 -32.79
C TYR A 162 59.62 -25.21 -32.66
N ALA A 163 59.49 -24.16 -31.84
CA ALA A 163 60.61 -23.29 -31.50
C ALA A 163 61.72 -24.05 -30.76
N ASP A 164 61.35 -24.91 -29.80
CA ASP A 164 62.29 -25.79 -29.09
C ASP A 164 62.91 -26.83 -30.04
N ALA A 165 62.13 -27.37 -31.00
CA ALA A 165 62.64 -28.29 -32.02
C ALA A 165 63.71 -27.61 -32.91
N ARG A 166 63.47 -26.38 -33.37
CA ARG A 166 64.47 -25.60 -34.12
C ARG A 166 65.74 -25.38 -33.33
N LEU A 167 65.62 -25.04 -32.04
CA LEU A 167 66.75 -24.78 -31.18
C LEU A 167 67.57 -26.03 -30.88
N LEU A 168 66.92 -27.19 -30.72
CA LEU A 168 67.59 -28.48 -30.57
C LEU A 168 68.28 -28.94 -31.86
N LEU A 169 67.63 -28.73 -33.01
CA LEU A 169 68.22 -28.99 -34.34
C LEU A 169 69.42 -28.08 -34.62
N ALA A 170 69.33 -26.79 -34.28
CA ALA A 170 70.43 -25.83 -34.40
C ALA A 170 71.63 -26.17 -33.48
N ARG A 171 71.38 -26.87 -32.37
CA ARG A 171 72.42 -27.43 -31.48
C ARG A 171 73.01 -28.75 -31.99
N GLY A 172 72.62 -29.21 -33.18
CA GLY A 172 73.18 -30.41 -33.83
C GLY A 172 72.59 -31.74 -33.36
N ARG A 173 71.43 -31.74 -32.68
CA ARG A 173 70.74 -32.98 -32.32
C ARG A 173 70.11 -33.63 -33.56
N SER A 174 70.12 -34.96 -33.63
CA SER A 174 69.50 -35.68 -34.73
C SER A 174 67.97 -35.52 -34.72
N PRO A 175 67.32 -35.46 -35.89
CA PRO A 175 65.85 -35.31 -35.98
C PRO A 175 65.08 -36.39 -35.20
N ALA A 176 65.60 -37.62 -35.16
CA ALA A 176 65.01 -38.73 -34.41
C ALA A 176 65.01 -38.48 -32.90
N ALA A 177 66.10 -37.94 -32.35
CA ALA A 177 66.22 -37.64 -30.92
C ALA A 177 65.32 -36.47 -30.50
N VAL A 178 65.24 -35.44 -31.33
CA VAL A 178 64.34 -34.28 -31.11
C VAL A 178 62.87 -34.70 -31.18
N ALA A 179 62.53 -35.61 -32.10
CA ALA A 179 61.19 -36.18 -32.20
C ALA A 179 60.80 -36.97 -30.93
N THR A 180 61.74 -37.73 -30.34
CA THR A 180 61.48 -38.48 -29.10
C THR A 180 61.36 -37.56 -27.88
N GLU A 181 62.18 -36.51 -27.81
CA GLU A 181 62.25 -35.59 -26.66
C GLU A 181 61.05 -34.63 -26.60
N LEU A 182 60.53 -34.18 -27.75
CA LEU A 182 59.41 -33.25 -27.84
C LEU A 182 58.05 -33.94 -28.10
N GLY A 183 58.06 -35.27 -28.26
CA GLY A 183 56.88 -36.06 -28.59
C GLY A 183 56.27 -35.70 -29.94
N MET A 184 57.11 -35.35 -30.92
CA MET A 184 56.74 -35.00 -32.29
C MET A 184 57.01 -36.18 -33.23
N SER A 185 56.35 -36.22 -34.39
CA SER A 185 56.73 -37.19 -35.41
C SER A 185 58.07 -36.82 -36.06
N GLU A 186 58.88 -37.81 -36.42
CA GLU A 186 60.17 -37.57 -37.08
C GLU A 186 60.00 -36.80 -38.40
N THR A 187 58.87 -37.00 -39.08
CA THR A 187 58.46 -36.26 -40.28
C THR A 187 58.23 -34.77 -40.02
N GLU A 188 57.59 -34.41 -38.91
CA GLU A 188 57.38 -33.01 -38.51
C GLU A 188 58.70 -32.33 -38.18
N VAL A 189 59.61 -33.02 -37.48
CA VAL A 189 60.94 -32.47 -37.14
C VAL A 189 61.81 -32.27 -38.38
N ARG A 190 61.72 -33.17 -39.37
CA ARG A 190 62.40 -33.01 -40.67
C ARG A 190 61.84 -31.84 -41.49
N LEU A 191 60.54 -31.58 -41.43
CA LEU A 191 59.91 -30.41 -42.05
C LEU A 191 60.42 -29.10 -41.44
N VAL A 192 60.54 -29.05 -40.11
CA VAL A 192 61.13 -27.91 -39.39
C VAL A 192 62.58 -27.67 -39.82
N ALA A 193 63.39 -28.73 -39.93
CA ALA A 193 64.76 -28.64 -40.42
C ALA A 193 64.85 -28.13 -41.88
N GLY A 194 63.89 -28.53 -42.73
CA GLY A 194 63.80 -28.11 -44.12
C GLY A 194 63.39 -26.64 -44.29
N LEU A 195 62.54 -26.11 -43.41
CA LEU A 195 62.10 -24.71 -43.42
C LEU A 195 63.20 -23.73 -42.97
N THR A 196 64.12 -24.17 -42.12
CA THR A 196 65.21 -23.31 -41.58
C THR A 196 66.44 -23.20 -42.47
N GLY A 197 66.57 -24.04 -43.50
CA GLY A 197 67.68 -23.98 -44.47
C GLY A 197 69.06 -24.34 -43.91
N SER A 198 69.58 -25.48 -44.38
CA SER A 198 71.01 -25.88 -44.38
C SER A 198 71.68 -26.24 -43.04
N VAL A 199 71.61 -27.54 -42.68
CA VAL A 199 72.77 -28.23 -42.10
C VAL A 199 72.96 -29.59 -42.80
N ALA A 200 74.00 -29.63 -43.63
CA ALA A 200 74.80 -30.77 -44.06
C ALA A 200 74.10 -31.96 -44.75
N THR A 201 74.03 -31.90 -46.08
CA THR A 201 74.49 -33.04 -46.88
C THR A 201 75.99 -33.19 -46.70
N ALA A 202 76.39 -34.21 -45.95
CA ALA A 202 77.66 -34.92 -46.07
C ALA A 202 77.44 -36.36 -45.61
#